data_AF-H1KX83-F1
#
_entry.id   AF-H1KX83-F1
#
_cell.length_a   1.000
_cell.length_b   1.000
_cell.length_c   1.000
_cell.angle_alpha   90.00
_cell.angle_beta   90.00
_cell.angle_gamma   90.00
#
_symmetry.space_group_name_H-M   'P 1'
#
loop_
_entity.id
_entity.type
_entity.pdbx_description
1 polymer ?
#
loop_
_entity_poly.entity_id
_entity_poly.type
_entity_poly.pdbx_seq_one_letter_code
_entity_poly.pdbx_strand_id
1 'polypeptide(L)'
;MEHSRVNLSKYFLSMAEEDLEIAKVLLKTEHYAGSVFHSQQCIEKSIKSVLILFGVFIKTHYVSNLLVRNLDKFDEYWKERFDSLLPIIRELERHWALPRYPEPMGEEVWNPLDNYTKEDAEECIKNAEEVLKVVNGFLKEKYGLG
;
A
#
# COMPACT_ATOMS: atom_id res chain seq x y z
N MET A 1 24.90 -6.99 5.07
CA MET A 1 23.98 -6.70 3.96
C MET A 1 22.58 -7.27 4.20
N GLU A 2 22.44 -8.55 4.55
CA GLU A 2 21.14 -9.18 4.84
C GLU A 2 20.44 -8.61 6.09
N HIS A 3 21.17 -8.46 7.20
CA HIS A 3 20.66 -7.86 8.44
C HIS A 3 20.12 -6.43 8.25
N SER A 4 20.72 -5.67 7.33
CA SER A 4 20.26 -4.31 6.98
C SER A 4 18.95 -4.32 6.19
N ARG A 5 18.69 -5.35 5.37
CA ARG A 5 17.44 -5.47 4.62
C ARG A 5 16.29 -5.90 5.51
N VAL A 6 16.55 -6.78 6.48
CA VAL A 6 15.55 -7.18 7.48
C VAL A 6 15.09 -5.99 8.30
N ASN A 7 16.01 -5.16 8.81
CA ASN A 7 15.64 -3.96 9.56
C ASN A 7 14.92 -2.93 8.68
N LEU A 8 15.35 -2.75 7.43
CA LEU A 8 14.66 -1.86 6.51
C LEU A 8 13.23 -2.34 6.21
N SER A 9 13.03 -3.64 5.97
CA SER A 9 11.71 -4.26 5.80
C SER A 9 10.83 -4.00 7.03
N LYS A 10 11.36 -4.20 8.25
CA LYS A 10 10.64 -3.92 9.49
C LYS A 10 10.18 -2.47 9.56
N TYR A 11 11.05 -1.51 9.26
CA TYR A 11 10.66 -0.10 9.31
C TYR A 11 9.62 0.27 8.25
N PHE A 12 9.69 -0.30 7.05
CA PHE A 12 8.64 -0.11 6.05
C PHE A 12 7.30 -0.67 6.51
N LEU A 13 7.30 -1.86 7.14
CA LEU A 13 6.10 -2.45 7.71
C LEU A 13 5.52 -1.56 8.82
N SER A 14 6.33 -1.10 9.77
CA SER A 14 5.86 -0.21 10.85
C SER A 14 5.30 1.11 10.31
N MET A 15 5.91 1.67 9.26
CA MET A 15 5.35 2.87 8.60
C MET A 15 4.02 2.58 7.90
N ALA A 16 3.83 1.37 7.35
CA ALA A 16 2.56 0.98 6.73
C ALA A 16 1.44 0.83 7.77
N GLU A 17 1.77 0.28 8.95
CA GLU A 17 0.85 0.18 10.08
C GLU A 17 0.44 1.57 10.58
N GLU A 18 1.40 2.48 10.72
CA GLU A 18 1.13 3.88 11.07
C GLU A 18 0.20 4.57 10.05
N ASP A 19 0.45 4.38 8.75
CA ASP A 19 -0.41 4.96 7.71
C ASP A 19 -1.85 4.45 7.80
N LEU A 20 -2.06 3.16 8.11
CA LEU A 20 -3.40 2.62 8.28
C LEU A 20 -4.13 3.28 9.46
N GLU A 21 -3.45 3.48 10.57
CA GLU A 21 -4.03 4.15 11.74
C GLU A 21 -4.33 5.63 11.42
N ILE A 22 -3.43 6.32 10.72
CA ILE A 22 -3.68 7.70 10.25
C ILE A 22 -4.90 7.74 9.32
N ALA A 23 -5.01 6.81 8.36
CA ALA A 23 -6.16 6.75 7.45
C ALA A 23 -7.48 6.62 8.22
N LYS A 24 -7.52 5.74 9.24
CA LYS A 24 -8.69 5.56 10.11
C LYS A 24 -9.03 6.81 10.91
N VAL A 25 -8.03 7.56 11.39
CA VAL A 25 -8.25 8.84 12.07
C VAL A 25 -8.84 9.86 11.09
N LEU A 26 -8.28 9.98 9.90
CA LEU A 26 -8.73 10.91 8.86
C LEU A 26 -10.14 10.60 8.37
N LEU A 27 -10.54 9.33 8.30
CA LEU A 27 -11.92 8.95 8.03
C LEU A 27 -12.88 9.49 9.11
N LYS A 28 -12.51 9.34 10.40
CA LYS A 28 -13.33 9.79 11.54
C LYS A 28 -13.45 11.31 11.61
N THR A 29 -12.45 12.03 11.10
CA THR A 29 -12.44 13.50 11.05
C THR A 29 -12.84 14.07 9.69
N GLU A 30 -13.46 13.24 8.83
CA GLU A 30 -14.04 13.63 7.54
C GLU A 30 -13.02 14.20 6.53
N HIS A 31 -11.75 13.80 6.66
CA HIS A 31 -10.67 14.12 5.72
C HIS A 31 -10.49 12.99 4.71
N TYR A 32 -11.49 12.79 3.84
CA TYR A 32 -11.56 11.60 2.96
C TYR A 32 -10.39 11.48 1.99
N ALA A 33 -10.01 12.55 1.30
CA ALA A 33 -8.84 12.54 0.41
C ALA A 33 -7.54 12.14 1.16
N GLY A 34 -7.36 12.66 2.37
CA GLY A 34 -6.23 12.29 3.23
C GLY A 34 -6.28 10.82 3.66
N SER A 35 -7.46 10.31 3.98
CA SER A 35 -7.66 8.89 4.32
C SER A 35 -7.32 7.96 3.15
N VAL A 36 -7.76 8.30 1.93
CA VAL A 36 -7.42 7.56 0.70
C VAL A 36 -5.91 7.59 0.46
N PHE A 37 -5.27 8.75 0.62
CA PHE A 37 -3.81 8.87 0.47
C PHE A 37 -3.06 7.97 1.45
N HIS A 38 -3.40 7.99 2.73
CA HIS A 38 -2.72 7.15 3.72
C HIS A 38 -3.02 5.66 3.52
N SER A 39 -4.22 5.30 3.07
CA SER A 39 -4.54 3.92 2.67
C SER A 39 -3.65 3.44 1.51
N GLN A 40 -3.43 4.29 0.49
CA GLN A 40 -2.49 3.99 -0.60
C GLN A 40 -1.06 3.85 -0.08
N GLN A 41 -0.61 4.74 0.82
CA GLN A 41 0.73 4.69 1.40
C GLN A 41 0.96 3.42 2.24
N CYS A 42 -0.05 2.97 3.00
CA CYS A 42 -0.03 1.72 3.73
C CYS A 42 0.25 0.54 2.79
N ILE A 43 -0.50 0.45 1.68
CA ILE A 43 -0.33 -0.61 0.67
C ILE A 43 1.06 -0.55 0.04
N GLU A 44 1.49 0.64 -0.42
CA GLU A 44 2.79 0.82 -1.06
C GLU A 44 3.94 0.37 -0.15
N LYS A 45 3.94 0.81 1.12
CA LYS A 45 4.99 0.49 2.08
C LYS A 45 4.92 -0.98 2.53
N SER A 46 3.73 -1.56 2.62
CA SER A 46 3.54 -3.00 2.88
C SER A 46 4.16 -3.85 1.77
N ILE A 47 3.93 -3.51 0.50
CA ILE A 47 4.53 -4.27 -0.61
C ILE A 47 6.04 -4.01 -0.71
N LYS A 48 6.50 -2.79 -0.43
CA LYS A 48 7.95 -2.48 -0.39
C LYS A 48 8.68 -3.29 0.68
N SER A 49 8.10 -3.49 1.87
CA SER A 49 8.74 -4.28 2.93
C SER A 49 9.08 -5.70 2.45
N VAL A 50 8.14 -6.35 1.75
CA VAL A 50 8.33 -7.66 1.11
C VAL A 50 9.43 -7.62 0.05
N LEU A 51 9.37 -6.64 -0.86
CA LEU A 51 10.31 -6.55 -1.99
C LEU A 51 11.76 -6.26 -1.56
N ILE A 52 11.94 -5.52 -0.46
CA ILE A 52 13.25 -5.27 0.16
C ILE A 52 13.94 -6.58 0.55
N LEU A 53 13.20 -7.58 1.03
CA LEU A 53 13.77 -8.87 1.43
C LEU A 53 14.30 -9.66 0.23
N PHE A 54 13.72 -9.46 -0.96
CA PHE A 54 14.22 -10.01 -2.22
C PHE A 54 15.38 -9.21 -2.85
N GLY A 55 15.93 -8.23 -2.12
CA GLY A 55 17.03 -7.37 -2.58
C GLY A 55 16.60 -6.31 -3.60
N VAL A 56 15.29 -6.06 -3.75
CA VAL A 56 14.75 -5.05 -4.67
C VAL A 56 14.61 -3.74 -3.91
N PHE A 57 15.49 -2.78 -4.19
CA PHE A 57 15.37 -1.42 -3.66
C PHE A 57 14.49 -0.57 -4.58
N ILE A 58 13.36 -0.11 -4.05
CA ILE A 58 12.29 0.49 -4.86
C ILE A 58 12.24 1.99 -4.63
N LYS A 59 12.64 2.77 -5.63
CA LYS A 59 12.43 4.22 -5.68
C LYS A 59 11.13 4.63 -6.38
N THR A 60 10.41 3.68 -7.00
CA THR A 60 9.13 3.93 -7.69
C THR A 60 7.93 3.80 -6.75
N HIS A 61 6.81 4.42 -7.14
CA HIS A 61 5.50 4.28 -6.48
C HIS A 61 4.67 3.13 -7.07
N TYR A 62 5.04 2.64 -8.26
CA TYR A 62 4.39 1.52 -8.92
C TYR A 62 4.99 0.19 -8.47
N VAL A 63 4.43 -0.37 -7.41
CA VAL A 63 4.89 -1.60 -6.75
C VAL A 63 4.30 -2.88 -7.37
N SER A 64 3.16 -2.80 -8.06
CA SER A 64 2.44 -3.93 -8.66
C SER A 64 3.31 -4.67 -9.69
N ASN A 65 3.92 -3.94 -10.62
CA ASN A 65 4.81 -4.49 -11.63
C ASN A 65 6.06 -5.16 -11.02
N LEU A 66 6.55 -4.62 -9.90
CA LEU A 66 7.71 -5.18 -9.21
C LEU A 66 7.32 -6.43 -8.41
N LEU A 67 6.13 -6.45 -7.81
CA LEU A 67 5.58 -7.63 -7.17
C LEU A 67 5.48 -8.79 -8.16
N VAL A 68 4.82 -8.59 -9.31
CA VAL A 68 4.66 -9.61 -10.36
C VAL A 68 6.00 -10.22 -10.77
N ARG A 69 7.03 -9.39 -10.99
CA ARG A 69 8.37 -9.86 -11.38
C ARG A 69 9.09 -10.70 -10.31
N ASN A 70 8.60 -10.70 -9.07
CA ASN A 70 9.20 -11.42 -7.96
C ASN A 70 8.30 -12.54 -7.42
N LEU A 71 7.08 -12.73 -7.93
CA LEU A 71 6.15 -13.77 -7.46
C LEU A 71 6.70 -15.19 -7.58
N ASP A 72 7.55 -15.46 -8.58
CA ASP A 72 8.18 -16.78 -8.73
C ASP A 72 9.20 -17.13 -7.63
N LYS A 73 9.50 -16.17 -6.73
CA LYS A 73 10.32 -16.41 -5.53
C LYS A 73 9.50 -16.87 -4.33
N PHE A 74 8.17 -16.89 -4.43
CA PHE A 74 7.25 -17.31 -3.38
C PHE A 74 6.91 -18.79 -3.58
N ASP A 75 6.56 -19.48 -2.49
CA ASP A 75 5.87 -20.77 -2.64
C ASP A 75 4.43 -20.56 -3.13
N GLU A 76 3.79 -21.63 -3.61
CA GLU A 76 2.46 -21.57 -4.22
C GLU A 76 1.42 -20.92 -3.29
N TYR A 77 1.46 -21.25 -2.01
CA TYR A 77 0.52 -20.75 -1.00
C TYR A 77 0.57 -19.22 -0.87
N TRP A 78 1.78 -18.65 -0.85
CA TRP A 78 1.94 -17.20 -0.78
C TRP A 78 1.78 -16.54 -2.14
N LYS A 79 2.21 -17.20 -3.23
CA LYS A 79 2.02 -16.71 -4.59
C LYS A 79 0.54 -16.44 -4.88
N GLU A 80 -0.35 -17.40 -4.62
CA GLU A 80 -1.80 -17.25 -4.81
C GLU A 80 -2.36 -16.05 -4.02
N ARG A 81 -1.91 -15.84 -2.78
CA ARG A 81 -2.35 -14.72 -1.93
C ARG A 81 -1.87 -13.37 -2.44
N PHE A 82 -0.62 -13.26 -2.88
CA PHE A 82 -0.14 -12.00 -3.44
C PHE A 82 -0.76 -11.73 -4.82
N ASP A 83 -1.02 -12.77 -5.61
CA ASP A 83 -1.75 -12.65 -6.87
C ASP A 83 -3.17 -12.10 -6.67
N SER A 84 -3.89 -12.56 -5.64
CA SER A 84 -5.24 -12.05 -5.34
C SER A 84 -5.26 -10.57 -4.93
N LEU A 85 -4.13 -10.02 -4.45
CA LEU A 85 -4.01 -8.60 -4.11
C LEU A 85 -3.69 -7.71 -5.31
N LEU A 86 -3.22 -8.27 -6.44
CA LEU A 86 -2.79 -7.47 -7.59
C LEU A 86 -3.85 -6.49 -8.11
N PRO A 87 -5.15 -6.84 -8.19
CA PRO A 87 -6.19 -5.88 -8.57
C PRO A 87 -6.24 -4.68 -7.63
N ILE A 88 -6.22 -4.91 -6.31
CA ILE A 88 -6.24 -3.87 -5.27
C ILE A 88 -5.02 -2.96 -5.40
N ILE A 89 -3.83 -3.55 -5.51
CA ILE A 89 -2.56 -2.80 -5.59
C ILE A 89 -2.55 -1.91 -6.85
N ARG A 90 -3.00 -2.44 -8.00
CA ARG A 90 -3.04 -1.69 -9.27
C ARG A 90 -4.06 -0.56 -9.27
N GLU A 91 -5.19 -0.75 -8.60
CA GLU A 91 -6.21 0.31 -8.47
C GLU A 91 -5.65 1.48 -7.69
N LEU A 92 -5.12 1.21 -6.49
CA LEU A 92 -4.64 2.22 -5.56
C LEU A 92 -3.38 2.94 -6.03
N GLU A 93 -2.62 2.36 -6.95
CA GLU A 93 -1.51 3.07 -7.61
C GLU A 93 -1.95 4.36 -8.31
N ARG A 94 -3.21 4.50 -8.74
CA ARG A 94 -3.73 5.76 -9.32
C ARG A 94 -3.85 6.87 -8.28
N HIS A 95 -4.07 6.51 -7.02
CA HIS A 95 -4.24 7.44 -5.91
C HIS A 95 -2.92 7.93 -5.30
N TRP A 96 -1.78 7.63 -5.92
CA TRP A 96 -0.49 8.15 -5.46
C TRP A 96 -0.43 9.68 -5.50
N ALA A 97 -1.08 10.33 -6.47
CA ALA A 97 -1.06 11.79 -6.65
C ALA A 97 -2.43 12.45 -6.46
N LEU A 98 -3.50 11.83 -6.98
CA LEU A 98 -4.85 12.42 -7.02
C LEU A 98 -5.33 13.00 -5.68
N PRO A 99 -5.23 12.30 -4.53
CA PRO A 99 -5.75 12.85 -3.27
C PRO A 99 -4.95 14.02 -2.70
N ARG A 100 -3.81 14.37 -3.30
CA ARG A 100 -2.90 15.41 -2.80
C ARG A 100 -2.99 16.72 -3.56
N TYR A 101 -3.37 16.67 -4.84
CA TYR A 101 -3.31 17.84 -5.72
C TYR A 101 -4.58 17.94 -6.56
N PRO A 102 -5.12 19.15 -6.73
CA PRO A 102 -6.09 19.39 -7.79
C PRO A 102 -5.48 19.08 -9.17
N GLU A 103 -6.25 18.48 -10.06
CA GLU A 103 -5.80 18.09 -11.39
C GLU A 103 -6.64 18.78 -12.48
N PRO A 104 -6.03 19.31 -13.55
CA PRO A 104 -6.77 19.89 -14.66
C PRO A 104 -7.49 18.77 -15.45
N MET A 105 -8.79 18.94 -15.68
CA MET A 105 -9.65 17.96 -16.34
C MET A 105 -10.46 18.66 -17.44
N GLY A 106 -9.78 18.95 -18.55
CA GLY A 106 -10.34 19.76 -19.64
C GLY A 106 -10.46 21.23 -19.24
N GLU A 107 -11.66 21.78 -19.27
CA GLU A 107 -11.94 23.16 -18.83
C GLU A 107 -12.23 23.26 -17.32
N GLU A 108 -12.36 22.13 -16.63
CA GLU A 108 -12.62 22.06 -15.19
C GLU A 108 -11.36 21.70 -14.39
N VAL A 109 -11.38 21.96 -13.09
CA VAL A 109 -10.35 21.53 -12.14
C VAL A 109 -10.97 20.53 -11.20
N TRP A 110 -10.47 19.29 -11.23
CA TRP A 110 -10.86 18.26 -10.28
C TRP A 110 -10.18 18.53 -8.94
N ASN A 111 -10.95 18.75 -7.88
CA ASN A 111 -10.44 19.02 -6.53
C ASN A 111 -10.65 17.79 -5.64
N PRO A 112 -9.59 17.19 -5.06
CA PRO A 112 -9.72 16.02 -4.21
C PRO A 112 -10.61 16.24 -2.98
N LEU A 113 -10.68 17.48 -2.47
CA LEU A 113 -11.51 17.80 -1.32
C LEU A 113 -13.02 17.72 -1.61
N ASP A 114 -13.42 17.90 -2.87
CA ASP A 114 -14.82 17.89 -3.29
C ASP A 114 -15.24 16.53 -3.88
N ASN A 115 -14.27 15.71 -4.30
CA ASN A 115 -14.53 14.53 -5.12
C ASN A 115 -14.25 13.20 -4.40
N TYR A 116 -13.46 13.19 -3.32
CA TYR A 116 -13.32 12.00 -2.49
C TYR A 116 -14.43 11.92 -1.45
N THR A 117 -15.12 10.79 -1.44
CA THR A 117 -16.25 10.51 -0.56
C THR A 117 -15.84 9.68 0.64
N LYS A 118 -16.74 9.57 1.61
CA LYS A 118 -16.59 8.66 2.75
C LYS A 118 -16.46 7.21 2.28
N GLU A 119 -17.25 6.82 1.29
CA GLU A 119 -17.27 5.49 0.71
C GLU A 119 -15.92 5.13 0.08
N ASP A 120 -15.30 6.07 -0.66
CA ASP A 120 -13.96 5.89 -1.21
C ASP A 120 -12.93 5.64 -0.11
N ALA A 121 -13.00 6.42 0.96
CA ALA A 121 -12.09 6.30 2.10
C ALA A 121 -12.29 4.97 2.85
N GLU A 122 -13.53 4.53 3.07
CA GLU A 122 -13.86 3.24 3.69
C GLU A 122 -13.37 2.06 2.84
N GLU A 123 -13.59 2.09 1.52
CA GLU A 123 -13.11 1.06 0.60
C GLU A 123 -11.58 1.00 0.58
N CYS A 124 -10.91 2.16 0.51
CA CYS A 124 -9.45 2.22 0.52
C CYS A 124 -8.86 1.69 1.83
N ILE A 125 -9.46 2.02 2.99
CA ILE A 125 -9.04 1.46 4.28
C ILE A 125 -9.20 -0.06 4.30
N LYS A 126 -10.35 -0.58 3.86
CA LYS A 126 -10.58 -2.03 3.81
C LYS A 126 -9.53 -2.75 2.95
N ASN A 127 -9.23 -2.17 1.79
CA ASN A 127 -8.20 -2.67 0.88
C ASN A 127 -6.80 -2.64 1.53
N ALA A 128 -6.47 -1.57 2.26
CA ALA A 128 -5.22 -1.46 2.99
C ALA A 128 -5.11 -2.49 4.12
N GLU A 129 -6.19 -2.73 4.86
CA GLU A 129 -6.26 -3.77 5.90
C GLU A 129 -6.02 -5.17 5.32
N GLU A 130 -6.63 -5.48 4.17
CA GLU A 130 -6.45 -6.77 3.50
C GLU A 130 -4.99 -7.00 3.07
N VAL A 131 -4.40 -6.01 2.39
CA VAL A 131 -2.99 -6.10 1.95
C VAL A 131 -2.06 -6.24 3.15
N LEU A 132 -2.22 -5.38 4.16
CA LEU A 132 -1.36 -5.38 5.34
C LEU A 132 -1.46 -6.72 6.08
N LYS A 133 -2.66 -7.31 6.19
CA LYS A 133 -2.87 -8.62 6.80
C LYS A 133 -2.10 -9.74 6.09
N VAL A 134 -2.16 -9.79 4.77
CA VAL A 134 -1.44 -10.80 3.97
C VAL A 134 0.07 -10.61 4.11
N VAL A 135 0.55 -9.36 3.99
CA VAL A 135 1.97 -9.01 4.13
C VAL A 135 2.50 -9.38 5.52
N ASN A 136 1.77 -9.04 6.58
CA ASN A 136 2.15 -9.38 7.95
C ASN A 136 2.24 -10.91 8.14
N GLY A 137 1.27 -11.66 7.61
CA GLY A 137 1.31 -13.12 7.63
C GLY A 137 2.57 -13.69 6.96
N PHE A 138 2.90 -13.18 5.77
CA PHE A 138 4.06 -13.62 5.00
C PHE A 138 5.37 -13.34 5.73
N LEU A 139 5.53 -12.10 6.21
CA LEU A 139 6.72 -11.64 6.92
C LEU A 139 6.93 -12.41 8.22
N LYS A 140 5.84 -12.71 8.94
CA LYS A 140 5.90 -13.48 10.19
C LYS A 140 6.33 -14.92 9.94
N GLU A 141 5.74 -15.57 8.96
CA GLU A 141 6.04 -16.97 8.65
C GLU A 141 7.44 -17.17 8.06
N LYS A 142 7.84 -16.35 7.08
CA LYS A 142 9.09 -16.56 6.33
C LYS A 142 10.31 -15.93 6.99
N TYR A 143 10.13 -14.87 7.77
CA TYR A 143 11.23 -14.08 8.30
C TYR A 143 11.16 -13.82 9.80
N GLY A 144 10.13 -14.33 10.49
CA GLY A 144 9.93 -14.08 11.93
C GLY A 144 9.67 -12.60 12.23
N LEU A 145 9.10 -11.87 11.27
CA LEU A 145 8.81 -10.43 11.35
C LEU A 145 7.31 -10.23 11.54
N GLY A 146 6.88 -9.76 12.71
CA GLY A 146 5.49 -9.40 12.98
C GLY A 146 5.27 -8.98 14.41
#